data_AF-A0A3D1R9S2-F1
#
_entry.id   AF-A0A3D1R9S2-F1
#
_cell.length_a   1.000
_cell.length_b   1.000
_cell.length_c   1.000
_cell.angle_alpha   90.00
_cell.angle_beta   90.00
_cell.angle_gamma   90.00
#
_symmetry.space_group_name_H-M   'P 1'
#
loop_
_entity.id
_entity.type
_entity.pdbx_description
1 polymer ?
#
loop_
_entity_poly.entity_id
_entity_poly.type
_entity_poly.pdbx_seq_one_letter_code
_entity_poly.pdbx_strand_id
1 'polypeptide(L)'
;MVPTSEEAAFALGLGKMLFEQANFEEAEEQLRIASAGGKSDADGLLLRARAELDAKKKLAAAKRALEKKDYATARLELDSIPNGSVLSEVASQLAETIDEARERRDQEFEQRVRAAVTEEPEAPKAAKRPKPDGGIKAIAGGPTGQSPGEEDEPEANE
;
A
#
# COMPACT_ATOMS: atom_id res chain seq x y z
N MET A 1 -12.79 19.34 -31.41
CA MET A 1 -13.24 20.75 -31.52
C MET A 1 -12.24 21.59 -30.73
N VAL A 2 -11.66 22.64 -31.33
CA VAL A 2 -10.71 23.52 -30.65
C VAL A 2 -11.49 24.65 -29.97
N PRO A 3 -11.26 24.94 -28.67
CA PRO A 3 -11.95 26.02 -27.97
C PRO A 3 -11.64 27.39 -28.58
N THR A 4 -12.62 28.28 -28.59
CA THR A 4 -12.40 29.69 -28.93
C THR A 4 -11.55 30.38 -27.85
N SER A 5 -10.95 31.53 -28.19
CA SER A 5 -10.13 32.29 -27.24
C SER A 5 -10.94 32.75 -26.01
N GLU A 6 -12.22 33.08 -26.18
CA GLU A 6 -13.13 33.47 -25.09
C GLU A 6 -13.46 32.29 -24.18
N GLU A 7 -13.84 31.14 -24.75
CA GLU A 7 -14.08 29.90 -23.99
C GLU A 7 -12.83 29.48 -23.22
N ALA A 8 -11.65 29.59 -23.83
CA ALA A 8 -10.39 29.25 -23.19
C ALA A 8 -10.03 30.19 -22.03
N ALA A 9 -10.33 31.50 -22.17
CA ALA A 9 -10.13 32.46 -21.08
C ALA A 9 -11.11 32.22 -19.92
N PHE A 10 -12.38 31.92 -20.22
CA PHE A 10 -13.37 31.56 -19.22
C PHE A 10 -12.97 30.28 -18.48
N ALA A 11 -12.59 29.23 -19.22
CA ALA A 11 -12.14 27.96 -18.65
C ALA A 11 -10.87 28.14 -17.78
N LEU A 12 -9.95 29.04 -18.15
CA LEU A 12 -8.79 29.35 -17.31
C LEU A 12 -9.21 29.97 -15.98
N GLY A 13 -10.14 30.93 -16.00
CA GLY A 13 -10.66 31.56 -14.79
C GLY A 13 -11.36 30.58 -13.87
N LEU A 14 -12.26 29.75 -14.43
CA LEU A 14 -12.97 28.73 -13.70
C LEU A 14 -12.02 27.65 -13.14
N GLY A 15 -11.06 27.20 -13.95
CA GLY A 15 -10.05 26.21 -13.54
C GLY A 15 -9.18 26.70 -12.37
N LYS A 16 -8.78 27.97 -12.37
CA LYS A 16 -8.06 28.59 -11.23
C LYS A 16 -8.91 28.58 -9.96
N MET A 17 -10.17 29.02 -10.05
CA MET A 17 -11.08 29.04 -8.91
C MET A 17 -11.32 27.63 -8.33
N LEU A 18 -11.52 26.64 -9.20
CA LEU A 18 -11.71 25.24 -8.76
C LEU A 18 -10.45 24.68 -8.12
N PHE A 19 -9.27 25.00 -8.64
CA PHE A 19 -7.99 24.59 -8.06
C PHE A 19 -7.82 25.14 -6.64
N GLU A 20 -8.13 26.42 -6.42
CA GLU A 20 -8.07 27.06 -5.10
C GLU A 20 -9.07 26.45 -4.10
N GLN A 21 -10.21 25.97 -4.60
CA GLN A 21 -11.22 25.25 -3.80
C GLN A 21 -10.89 23.76 -3.58
N ALA A 22 -9.71 23.30 -4.01
CA ALA A 22 -9.29 21.89 -3.98
C ALA A 22 -10.20 20.92 -4.78
N ASN A 23 -10.99 21.44 -5.72
CA ASN A 23 -11.79 20.67 -6.67
C ASN A 23 -10.92 20.29 -7.88
N PHE A 24 -9.89 19.46 -7.63
CA PHE A 24 -8.82 19.21 -8.60
C PHE A 24 -9.25 18.46 -9.85
N GLU A 25 -10.31 17.64 -9.79
CA GLU A 25 -10.81 16.85 -10.93
C GLU A 25 -11.47 17.78 -11.96
N GLU A 26 -12.37 18.63 -11.49
CA GLU A 26 -13.03 19.65 -12.29
C GLU A 26 -12.05 20.73 -12.73
N ALA A 27 -11.09 21.11 -11.86
CA ALA A 27 -10.03 22.03 -12.22
C ALA A 27 -9.18 21.49 -13.39
N GLU A 28 -8.77 20.22 -13.36
CA GLU A 28 -8.00 19.60 -14.44
C GLU A 28 -8.77 19.69 -15.77
N GLU A 29 -10.07 19.42 -15.75
CA GLU A 29 -10.90 19.47 -16.95
C GLU A 29 -10.93 20.88 -17.56
N GLN A 30 -11.18 21.90 -16.74
CA GLN A 30 -11.26 23.29 -17.20
C GLN A 30 -9.90 23.81 -17.67
N LEU A 31 -8.82 23.47 -16.95
CA LEU A 31 -7.46 23.86 -17.33
C LEU A 31 -7.02 23.18 -18.64
N ARG A 32 -7.46 21.94 -18.90
CA ARG A 32 -7.24 21.26 -20.20
C ARG A 32 -7.94 21.98 -21.35
N ILE A 33 -9.17 22.46 -21.13
CA ILE A 33 -9.89 23.27 -22.13
C ILE A 33 -9.14 24.57 -22.39
N ALA A 34 -8.71 25.27 -21.33
CA ALA A 34 -7.93 26.50 -21.46
C ALA A 34 -6.60 26.31 -22.21
N SER A 35 -5.86 25.23 -21.89
CA SER A 35 -4.63 24.83 -22.56
C SER A 35 -4.85 24.57 -24.05
N ALA A 36 -5.89 23.80 -24.41
CA ALA A 36 -6.25 23.50 -25.79
C ALA A 36 -6.63 24.74 -26.62
N GLY A 37 -7.14 25.80 -25.97
CA GLY A 37 -7.40 27.10 -26.59
C GLY A 37 -6.20 28.05 -26.60
N GLY A 38 -4.99 27.58 -26.27
CA GLY A 38 -3.74 28.32 -26.37
C GLY A 38 -3.39 29.20 -25.16
N LYS A 39 -4.02 28.99 -23.99
CA LYS A 39 -3.66 29.71 -22.76
C LYS A 39 -2.48 29.00 -22.07
N SER A 40 -1.26 29.46 -22.30
CA SER A 40 -0.03 28.90 -21.72
C SER A 40 -0.04 28.85 -20.19
N ASP A 41 -0.67 29.83 -19.53
CA ASP A 41 -0.80 29.87 -18.07
C ASP A 41 -1.58 28.66 -17.51
N ALA A 42 -2.41 28.01 -18.33
CA ALA A 42 -3.15 26.83 -17.95
C ALA A 42 -2.25 25.61 -17.77
N ASP A 43 -1.16 25.49 -18.54
CA ASP A 43 -0.32 24.29 -18.56
C ASP A 43 0.37 24.05 -17.21
N GLY A 44 0.91 25.13 -16.62
CA GLY A 44 1.56 25.06 -15.30
C GLY A 44 0.58 24.69 -14.19
N LEU A 45 -0.64 25.23 -14.23
CA LEU A 45 -1.70 24.89 -13.29
C LEU A 45 -2.23 23.47 -13.51
N LEU A 46 -2.35 23.03 -14.76
CA LEU A 46 -2.79 21.68 -15.12
C LEU A 46 -1.83 20.62 -14.55
N LEU A 47 -0.52 20.86 -14.66
CA LEU A 47 0.48 19.99 -14.06
C LEU A 47 0.33 19.89 -12.54
N ARG A 48 0.10 21.03 -11.87
CA ARG A 48 -0.15 21.05 -10.42
C ARG A 48 -1.44 20.33 -10.06
N ALA A 49 -2.54 20.55 -10.78
CA ALA A 49 -3.82 19.88 -10.55
C ALA A 49 -3.67 18.35 -10.61
N ARG A 50 -2.92 17.84 -11.60
CA ARG A 50 -2.62 16.42 -11.72
C ARG A 50 -1.80 15.87 -10.56
N ALA A 51 -0.81 16.63 -10.10
CA ALA A 51 -0.01 16.24 -8.94
C ALA A 51 -0.88 16.16 -7.67
N GLU A 52 -1.82 17.08 -7.48
CA GLU A 52 -2.76 17.05 -6.35
C GLU A 52 -3.76 15.89 -6.45
N LEU A 53 -4.22 15.54 -7.65
CA LEU A 53 -5.04 14.34 -7.87
C LEU A 53 -4.29 13.06 -7.54
N ASP A 54 -3.01 12.97 -7.92
CA ASP A 54 -2.15 11.84 -7.56
C ASP A 54 -1.96 11.76 -6.04
N ALA A 55 -1.69 12.89 -5.38
CA ALA A 55 -1.61 12.97 -3.92
C ALA A 55 -2.91 12.53 -3.23
N LYS A 56 -4.08 12.93 -3.76
CA LYS A 56 -5.40 12.51 -3.27
C LYS A 56 -5.58 10.99 -3.39
N LYS A 57 -5.13 10.39 -4.48
CA LYS A 57 -5.18 8.92 -4.69
C LYS A 57 -4.27 8.19 -3.71
N LYS A 58 -3.04 8.65 -3.52
CA LYS A 58 -2.09 8.12 -2.53
C LYS A 58 -2.62 8.19 -1.12
N LEU A 59 -3.20 9.34 -0.73
CA LEU A 59 -3.84 9.49 0.58
C LEU A 59 -5.01 8.51 0.77
N ALA A 60 -5.81 8.30 -0.27
CA ALA A 60 -6.89 7.30 -0.22
C ALA A 60 -6.37 5.86 -0.15
N ALA A 61 -5.28 5.54 -0.87
CA ALA A 61 -4.61 4.24 -0.79
C ALA A 61 -4.04 3.99 0.61
N ALA A 62 -3.39 4.99 1.20
CA ALA A 62 -2.88 4.95 2.57
C ALA A 62 -4.00 4.67 3.59
N LYS A 63 -5.13 5.36 3.48
CA LYS A 63 -6.30 5.13 4.35
C LYS A 63 -6.84 3.70 4.21
N ARG A 64 -6.95 3.17 2.99
CA ARG A 64 -7.37 1.77 2.75
C ARG A 64 -6.37 0.75 3.29
N ALA A 65 -5.07 1.04 3.21
CA ALA A 65 -4.04 0.19 3.81
C ALA A 65 -4.13 0.21 5.34
N LEU A 66 -4.39 1.38 5.92
CA LEU A 66 -4.61 1.54 7.36
C LEU A 66 -5.83 0.76 7.86
N GLU A 67 -6.94 0.78 7.13
CA GLU A 67 -8.14 -0.02 7.45
C GLU A 67 -7.82 -1.53 7.50
N LYS A 68 -6.88 -1.99 6.66
CA LYS A 68 -6.38 -3.37 6.63
C LYS A 68 -5.29 -3.64 7.66
N LYS A 69 -4.93 -2.66 8.50
CA LYS A 69 -3.79 -2.68 9.44
C LYS A 69 -2.44 -2.94 8.75
N ASP A 70 -2.36 -2.64 7.45
CA ASP A 70 -1.12 -2.67 6.69
C ASP A 70 -0.40 -1.32 6.83
N TYR A 71 0.25 -1.15 7.98
CA TYR A 71 0.93 0.09 8.33
C TYR A 71 2.14 0.39 7.44
N ALA A 72 2.79 -0.65 6.90
CA ALA A 72 3.96 -0.48 6.02
C ALA A 72 3.54 0.13 4.68
N THR A 73 2.51 -0.44 4.05
CA THR A 73 1.96 0.11 2.80
C THR A 73 1.34 1.49 3.05
N ALA A 74 0.61 1.67 4.16
CA ALA A 74 0.04 2.97 4.49
C ALA A 74 1.11 4.06 4.60
N ARG A 75 2.25 3.76 5.24
CA ARG A 75 3.35 4.73 5.37
C ARG A 75 4.01 5.04 4.03
N LEU A 76 4.28 4.02 3.23
CA LEU A 76 4.89 4.17 1.91
C LEU A 76 4.05 5.08 1.00
N GLU A 77 2.72 4.89 1.00
CA GLU A 77 1.81 5.73 0.21
C GLU A 77 1.84 7.20 0.69
N LEU A 78 1.91 7.44 2.00
CA LEU A 78 1.97 8.80 2.56
C LEU A 78 3.30 9.50 2.25
N ASP A 79 4.43 8.80 2.39
CA ASP A 79 5.75 9.34 2.09
C ASP A 79 5.92 9.68 0.60
N SER A 80 5.08 9.10 -0.27
CA SER A 80 5.06 9.38 -1.70
C SER A 80 4.26 10.64 -2.09
N ILE A 81 3.58 11.27 -1.13
CA ILE A 81 2.88 12.54 -1.33
C ILE A 81 3.92 13.68 -1.31
N PRO A 82 4.00 14.52 -2.36
CA PRO A 82 4.98 15.61 -2.39
C PRO A 82 4.77 16.62 -1.25
N ASN A 83 5.86 17.08 -0.62
CA ASN A 83 5.81 18.11 0.43
C ASN A 83 5.17 19.43 -0.03
N GLY A 84 5.18 19.71 -1.33
CA GLY A 84 4.54 20.89 -1.91
C GLY A 84 3.03 20.75 -2.16
N SER A 85 2.45 19.56 -1.91
CA SER A 85 1.02 19.31 -2.05
C SER A 85 0.25 19.99 -0.91
N VAL A 86 -0.98 20.44 -1.21
CA VAL A 86 -1.90 20.91 -0.16
C VAL A 86 -2.29 19.81 0.84
N LEU A 87 -2.10 18.54 0.48
CA LEU A 87 -2.40 17.38 1.32
C LEU A 87 -1.21 16.93 2.19
N SER A 88 -0.04 17.56 2.06
CA SER A 88 1.19 17.17 2.76
C SER A 88 1.07 17.21 4.28
N GLU A 89 0.37 18.20 4.84
CA GLU A 89 0.16 18.32 6.28
C GLU A 89 -0.73 17.19 6.81
N VAL A 90 -1.83 16.91 6.11
CA VAL A 90 -2.74 15.80 6.44
C VAL A 90 -2.01 14.46 6.32
N ALA A 91 -1.16 14.31 5.30
CA ALA A 91 -0.34 13.11 5.12
C ALA A 91 0.61 12.93 6.30
N SER A 92 1.29 13.99 6.73
CA SER A 92 2.23 13.98 7.86
C SER A 92 1.54 13.58 9.17
N GLN A 93 0.39 14.19 9.49
CA GLN A 93 -0.39 13.87 10.69
C GLN A 93 -0.84 12.40 10.70
N LEU A 94 -1.29 11.87 9.56
CA LEU A 94 -1.67 10.48 9.45
C LEU A 94 -0.47 9.54 9.59
N ALA A 95 0.68 9.95 9.06
CA ALA A 95 1.92 9.20 9.13
C ALA A 95 2.42 9.07 10.57
N GLU A 96 2.37 10.16 11.36
CA GLU A 96 2.65 10.15 12.80
C GLU A 96 1.70 9.20 13.56
N THR A 97 0.40 9.26 13.26
CA THR A 97 -0.60 8.38 13.88
C THR A 97 -0.30 6.90 13.59
N ILE A 98 0.20 6.59 12.40
CA ILE A 98 0.61 5.23 12.01
C ILE A 98 1.83 4.79 12.83
N ASP A 99 2.82 5.66 13.01
CA ASP A 99 4.02 5.33 13.76
C ASP A 99 3.69 5.02 15.23
N GLU A 100 2.85 5.84 15.88
CA GLU A 100 2.38 5.59 17.24
C GLU A 100 1.62 4.25 17.36
N ALA A 101 0.77 3.93 16.38
CA ALA A 101 0.02 2.68 16.35
C ALA A 101 0.94 1.46 16.18
N ARG A 102 2.00 1.58 15.36
CA ARG A 102 3.01 0.53 15.19
C ARG A 102 3.81 0.32 16.47
N GLU A 103 4.28 1.39 17.10
CA GLU A 103 5.03 1.32 18.35
C GLU A 103 4.21 0.65 19.46
N ARG A 104 2.92 1.02 19.60
CA ARG A 104 2.04 0.38 20.57
C ARG A 104 1.88 -1.12 20.30
N ARG A 105 1.69 -1.52 19.04
CA ARG A 105 1.57 -2.94 18.65
C ARG A 105 2.84 -3.72 18.98
N ASP A 106 4.00 -3.12 18.71
CA ASP A 106 5.29 -3.78 18.94
C ASP A 106 5.59 -3.90 20.45
N GLN A 107 5.25 -2.88 21.26
CA GLN A 107 5.32 -2.97 22.72
C GLN A 107 4.39 -4.05 23.29
N GLU A 108 3.15 -4.15 22.80
CA GLU A 108 2.21 -5.20 23.22
C GLU A 108 2.72 -6.59 22.86
N PHE A 109 3.33 -6.73 21.67
CA PHE A 109 3.93 -7.99 21.23
C PHE A 109 5.11 -8.37 22.14
N GLU A 110 6.04 -7.46 22.42
CA GLU A 110 7.17 -7.72 23.31
C GLU A 110 6.72 -8.12 24.72
N GLN A 111 5.69 -7.47 25.26
CA GLN A 111 5.12 -7.84 26.57
C GLN A 111 4.52 -9.25 26.54
N ARG A 112 3.78 -9.62 25.49
CA ARG A 112 3.22 -10.97 25.34
C ARG A 112 4.30 -12.03 25.18
N VAL A 113 5.33 -11.76 24.39
CA VAL A 113 6.47 -12.66 24.21
C VAL A 113 7.20 -12.83 25.53
N ARG A 114 7.46 -11.75 26.28
CA ARG A 114 8.10 -11.82 27.60
C ARG A 114 7.26 -12.66 28.55
N ALA A 115 5.95 -12.40 28.65
CA ALA A 115 5.03 -13.17 29.50
C ALA A 115 5.05 -14.66 29.17
N ALA A 116 4.95 -15.01 27.88
CA ALA A 116 4.96 -16.40 27.40
C ALA A 116 6.30 -17.13 27.63
N VAL A 117 7.41 -16.40 27.73
CA VAL A 117 8.73 -16.99 28.06
C VAL A 117 8.95 -17.09 29.57
N THR A 118 8.33 -16.23 30.39
CA THR A 118 8.43 -16.27 31.86
C THR A 118 7.44 -17.22 32.53
N GLU A 119 6.29 -17.51 31.92
CA GLU A 119 5.45 -18.63 32.35
C GLU A 119 6.12 -19.92 31.89
N GLU A 120 6.67 -20.72 32.81
CA GLU A 120 6.99 -22.12 32.53
C GLU A 120 5.77 -22.76 31.88
N PRO A 121 5.90 -23.50 30.76
CA PRO A 121 4.78 -24.23 30.21
C PRO A 121 4.29 -25.17 31.31
N GLU A 122 3.14 -24.87 31.93
CA GLU A 122 2.46 -25.82 32.80
C GLU A 122 2.30 -27.08 31.95
N ALA A 123 3.05 -28.11 32.33
CA ALA A 123 3.04 -29.39 31.65
C ALA A 123 1.57 -29.78 31.42
N PRO A 124 1.16 -30.15 30.19
CA PRO A 124 -0.22 -30.48 29.92
C PRO A 124 -0.64 -31.53 30.95
N LYS A 125 -1.58 -31.15 31.85
CA LYS A 125 -2.16 -32.07 32.83
C LYS A 125 -2.55 -33.31 32.05
N ALA A 126 -1.89 -34.42 32.36
CA ALA A 126 -1.98 -35.66 31.63
C ALA A 126 -3.45 -36.04 31.41
N ALA A 127 -3.98 -35.66 30.25
CA ALA A 127 -5.24 -36.19 29.77
C ALA A 127 -4.98 -37.68 29.58
N LYS A 128 -5.68 -38.50 30.38
CA LYS A 128 -5.63 -39.96 30.35
C LYS A 128 -5.57 -40.42 28.90
N ARG A 129 -4.43 -41.01 28.50
CA ARG A 129 -4.27 -41.70 27.23
C ARG A 129 -5.44 -42.69 27.07
N PRO A 130 -6.23 -42.63 25.99
CA PRO A 130 -7.07 -43.75 25.64
C PRO A 130 -6.17 -44.98 25.41
N LYS A 131 -6.59 -46.13 25.95
CA LYS A 131 -5.84 -47.40 25.92
C LYS A 131 -5.43 -47.75 24.48
N PRO A 132 -4.22 -48.30 24.26
CA PRO A 132 -3.84 -48.82 22.97
C PRO A 132 -4.48 -50.20 22.81
N ASP A 133 -5.49 -50.30 21.95
CA ASP A 133 -5.94 -51.58 21.42
C ASP A 133 -5.79 -51.55 19.90
N GLY A 134 -4.94 -52.44 19.39
CA GLY A 134 -5.00 -52.88 18.00
C GLY A 134 -4.04 -52.22 17.00
N GLY A 135 -2.83 -52.78 16.88
CA GLY A 135 -2.26 -53.12 15.57
C GLY A 135 -1.46 -52.05 14.81
N ILE A 136 -0.16 -51.96 15.09
CA ILE A 136 0.81 -51.44 14.12
C ILE A 136 1.78 -52.58 13.81
N LYS A 137 1.67 -53.15 12.60
CA LYS A 137 2.69 -54.04 12.04
C LYS A 137 3.93 -53.21 11.72
N ALA A 138 5.04 -53.55 12.35
CA ALA A 138 6.36 -53.05 11.99
C ALA A 138 6.72 -53.49 10.56
N ILE A 139 7.13 -52.55 9.72
CA ILE A 139 7.94 -52.85 8.53
C ILE A 139 9.31 -52.24 8.79
N ALA A 140 10.29 -53.13 8.92
CA ALA A 140 11.68 -52.85 9.16
C ALA A 140 12.43 -52.64 7.84
N GLY A 141 13.34 -51.67 7.82
CA GLY A 141 14.65 -51.79 7.15
C GLY A 141 14.78 -51.29 5.71
N GLY A 142 15.70 -50.34 5.51
CA GLY A 142 16.38 -50.06 4.24
C GLY A 142 17.01 -48.66 4.17
N PRO A 143 18.36 -48.53 4.18
CA PRO A 143 19.03 -47.23 4.04
C PRO A 143 19.22 -46.92 2.55
N THR A 144 18.61 -45.84 2.04
CA THR A 144 18.93 -45.34 0.70
C THR A 144 20.18 -44.48 0.76
N GLY A 145 21.32 -45.11 0.45
CA GLY A 145 22.56 -44.44 0.10
C GLY A 145 22.57 -43.93 -1.35
N GLN A 146 23.24 -42.79 -1.52
CA GLN A 146 24.05 -42.37 -2.67
C GLN A 146 23.37 -42.14 -4.04
N SER A 147 23.11 -40.83 -4.32
CA SER A 147 23.67 -39.93 -5.36
C SER A 147 23.85 -40.42 -6.84
N PRO A 148 24.39 -39.58 -7.76
CA PRO A 148 23.70 -38.66 -8.69
C PRO A 148 24.00 -38.99 -10.18
N GLY A 149 23.43 -38.23 -11.12
CA GLY A 149 23.73 -38.27 -12.57
C GLY A 149 22.46 -38.54 -13.39
N GLU A 150 22.21 -37.99 -14.57
CA GLU A 150 22.91 -37.14 -15.55
C GLU A 150 21.75 -36.60 -16.44
N GLU A 151 21.76 -35.32 -16.84
CA GLU A 151 21.94 -34.86 -18.25
C GLU A 151 20.94 -35.54 -19.23
N ASP A 152 20.07 -34.81 -19.94
CA ASP A 152 20.46 -33.85 -20.98
C ASP A 152 19.25 -32.98 -21.40
N GLU A 153 19.53 -31.72 -21.80
CA GLU A 153 18.59 -30.83 -22.49
C GLU A 153 18.51 -31.18 -24.02
N PRO A 154 18.18 -30.26 -24.94
CA PRO A 154 16.86 -30.15 -25.56
C PRO A 154 16.92 -30.38 -27.08
N GLU A 155 15.78 -30.60 -27.76
CA GLU A 155 15.70 -30.31 -29.20
C GLU A 155 14.49 -29.48 -29.56
N ALA A 156 14.81 -28.34 -30.18
CA ALA A 156 13.96 -27.53 -31.01
C ALA A 156 13.57 -28.28 -32.29
N ASN A 157 12.42 -27.91 -32.86
CA ASN A 157 12.03 -27.93 -34.28
C ASN A 157 10.53 -27.62 -34.30
N GLU A 158 9.95 -26.80 -35.15
CA GLU A 158 10.37 -25.92 -36.25
C GLU A 158 9.21 -24.93 -36.42
#